data_AF-A0A0F7M661-F1
#
_entry.id   AF-A0A0F7M661-F1
#
_cell.length_a   1.000
_cell.length_b   1.000
_cell.length_c   1.000
_cell.angle_alpha   90.00
_cell.angle_beta   90.00
_cell.angle_gamma   90.00
#
_symmetry.space_group_name_H-M   'P 1'
#
loop_
_entity.id
_entity.type
_entity.pdbx_description
1 polymer ?
#
loop_
_entity_poly.entity_id
_entity_poly.type
_entity_poly.pdbx_seq_one_letter_code
_entity_poly.pdbx_strand_id
1 'polypeptide(L)'
;MSPSAVNVRDLEAMVQFIHTHPLVAQKLKSIDLISLTIFFGNDCEARFERKRSNFFTLGRPGPQPGIKFKSSNCSLSESNEDLTLSSTKPL
;
A
#
# COMPACT_ATOMS: atom_id res chain seq x y z
N MET A 1 -11.45 20.26 3.58
CA MET A 1 -10.03 20.15 3.18
C MET A 1 -9.96 20.46 1.70
N SER A 2 -8.93 21.18 1.24
CA SER A 2 -8.67 21.33 -0.19
C SER A 2 -8.25 19.99 -0.80
N PRO A 3 -8.40 19.80 -2.13
CA PRO A 3 -7.90 18.60 -2.81
C PRO A 3 -6.43 18.32 -2.52
N SER A 4 -5.58 19.36 -2.52
CA SER A 4 -4.15 19.23 -2.22
C SER A 4 -3.89 18.72 -0.79
N ALA A 5 -4.66 19.16 0.20
CA ALA A 5 -4.52 18.71 1.58
C ALA A 5 -4.91 17.23 1.75
N VAL A 6 -5.86 16.73 0.95
CA VAL A 6 -6.22 15.30 0.94
C VAL A 6 -5.08 14.48 0.35
N ASN A 7 -4.52 14.92 -0.78
CA ASN A 7 -3.41 14.23 -1.43
C ASN A 7 -2.19 14.11 -0.52
N VAL A 8 -1.83 15.17 0.20
CA VAL A 8 -0.71 15.16 1.16
C VAL A 8 -0.96 14.15 2.28
N ARG A 9 -2.15 14.18 2.89
CA ARG A 9 -2.50 13.25 3.97
C ARG A 9 -2.52 11.79 3.51
N ASP A 10 -3.01 11.53 2.30
CA ASP A 10 -3.07 10.19 1.74
C ASP A 10 -1.65 9.70 1.37
N LEU A 11 -0.80 10.58 0.85
CA LEU A 11 0.63 10.30 0.64
C LEU A 11 1.32 9.95 1.96
N GLU A 12 1.10 10.73 3.02
CA GLU A 12 1.65 10.44 4.36
C GLU A 12 1.24 9.05 4.84
N ALA A 13 -0.02 8.66 4.66
CA ALA A 13 -0.49 7.34 5.05
C ALA A 13 0.20 6.21 4.25
N MET A 14 0.41 6.41 2.95
CA MET A 14 1.14 5.45 2.10
C MET A 14 2.62 5.39 2.47
N VAL A 15 3.25 6.51 2.79
CA VAL A 15 4.62 6.57 3.28
C VAL A 15 4.75 5.83 4.61
N GLN A 16 3.85 6.06 5.57
CA GLN A 16 3.84 5.31 6.84
C GLN A 16 3.74 3.80 6.65
N PHE A 17 2.95 3.33 5.68
CA PHE A 17 2.92 1.92 5.33
C PHE A 17 4.27 1.42 4.80
N ILE A 18 4.97 2.22 3.99
CA ILE A 18 6.31 1.86 3.49
C ILE A 18 7.29 1.73 4.66
N HIS A 19 7.24 2.63 5.65
CA HIS A 19 8.10 2.55 6.85
C HIS A 19 7.91 1.26 7.66
N THR A 20 6.70 0.69 7.67
CA THR A 20 6.41 -0.55 8.42
C THR A 20 6.65 -1.83 7.63
N HIS A 21 6.94 -1.75 6.33
CA HIS A 21 7.19 -2.90 5.45
C HIS A 21 8.52 -2.76 4.73
N PRO A 22 9.64 -3.23 5.33
CA PRO A 22 10.99 -3.06 4.78
C PRO A 22 11.15 -3.52 3.34
N LEU A 23 10.51 -4.63 2.95
CA LEU A 23 10.54 -5.15 1.58
C LEU A 23 9.93 -4.17 0.57
N VAL A 24 8.83 -3.52 0.94
CA VAL A 24 8.18 -2.49 0.11
C VAL A 24 9.08 -1.28 -0.02
N ALA A 25 9.71 -0.84 1.08
CA ALA A 25 10.66 0.28 1.07
C ALA A 25 11.87 0.00 0.17
N GLN A 26 12.46 -1.19 0.29
CA GLN A 26 13.61 -1.62 -0.50
C GLN A 26 13.29 -1.66 -2.00
N LYS A 27 12.08 -2.07 -2.37
CA LYS A 27 11.69 -2.32 -3.76
C LYS A 27 10.72 -1.26 -4.32
N LEU A 28 10.57 -0.12 -3.65
CA LEU A 28 9.62 0.92 -4.03
C LEU A 28 9.90 1.42 -5.45
N LYS A 29 8.88 1.47 -6.30
CA LYS A 29 8.96 2.01 -7.67
C LYS A 29 8.19 3.31 -7.80
N SER A 30 6.94 3.33 -7.36
CA SER A 30 6.10 4.54 -7.43
C SER A 30 4.95 4.50 -6.43
N ILE A 31 4.40 5.68 -6.18
CA ILE A 31 3.17 5.89 -5.40
C ILE A 31 2.20 6.63 -6.32
N ASP A 32 1.01 6.08 -6.53
CA ASP A 32 -0.07 6.72 -7.27
C ASP A 32 -1.22 7.08 -6.33
N LEU A 33 -1.47 8.38 -6.16
CA LEU A 33 -2.53 8.92 -5.31
C LEU A 33 -3.91 8.89 -5.99
N ILE A 34 -3.98 8.68 -7.30
CA ILE A 34 -5.26 8.56 -8.03
C ILE A 34 -5.82 7.16 -7.82
N SER A 35 -5.03 6.12 -8.12
CA SER A 35 -5.42 4.72 -7.88
C SER A 35 -5.26 4.26 -6.43
N LEU A 36 -4.61 5.08 -5.58
CA LEU A 36 -4.25 4.74 -4.20
C LEU A 36 -3.44 3.44 -4.10
N THR A 37 -2.41 3.34 -4.95
CA THR A 37 -1.60 2.12 -5.10
C THR A 37 -0.12 2.45 -4.93
N ILE A 38 0.57 1.62 -4.14
CA ILE A 38 2.04 1.60 -4.07
C ILE A 38 2.50 0.49 -5.01
N PHE A 39 3.36 0.83 -5.96
CA PHE A 39 4.01 -0.13 -6.84
C PHE A 39 5.42 -0.41 -6.32
N PHE A 40 5.75 -1.69 -6.17
CA PHE A 40 7.03 -2.15 -5.67
C PHE A 40 7.42 -3.47 -6.33
N GLY A 41 8.69 -3.86 -6.24
CA GLY A 41 9.17 -5.16 -6.75
C GLY A 41 8.83 -5.37 -8.24
N ASN A 42 8.80 -6.61 -8.69
CA ASN A 42 8.36 -6.93 -10.05
C ASN A 42 6.85 -7.14 -10.05
N ASP A 43 6.13 -6.16 -10.60
CA ASP A 43 4.67 -6.15 -10.74
C ASP A 43 3.88 -6.33 -9.43
N CYS A 44 4.48 -5.94 -8.29
CA CYS A 44 3.79 -5.95 -7.01
C CYS A 44 3.07 -4.63 -6.73
N GLU A 45 1.88 -4.76 -6.15
CA GLU A 45 0.96 -3.68 -5.85
C GLU A 45 0.43 -3.82 -4.42
N ALA A 46 0.56 -2.78 -3.61
CA ALA A 46 -0.14 -2.63 -2.35
C ALA A 46 -1.25 -1.57 -2.53
N ARG A 47 -2.50 -2.02 -2.49
CA ARG A 47 -3.68 -1.22 -2.79
C ARG A 47 -4.32 -0.71 -1.51
N PHE A 48 -4.73 0.56 -1.54
CA PHE A 48 -5.46 1.22 -0.47
C PHE A 48 -6.89 1.50 -0.91
N GLU A 49 -7.79 1.62 0.04
CA GLU A 49 -9.15 2.05 -0.20
C GLU A 49 -9.56 3.16 0.75
N ARG A 50 -10.46 4.01 0.25
CA ARG A 50 -11.15 4.98 1.06
C ARG A 50 -12.52 4.42 1.40
N LYS A 51 -12.87 4.37 2.69
CA LYS A 51 -14.24 4.03 3.08
C LYS A 51 -15.20 4.98 2.38
N ARG A 52 -16.15 4.43 1.62
CA ARG A 52 -17.21 5.23 1.01
C ARG A 52 -18.00 5.90 2.13
N SER A 53 -18.31 7.17 1.92
CA SER A 53 -19.30 7.87 2.75
C SER A 53 -20.61 7.11 2.62
N ASN A 54 -21.15 6.59 3.73
CA ASN A 54 -22.48 5.97 3.71
C ASN A 54 -23.52 7.01 3.30
N PHE A 55 -24.62 6.61 2.66
CA PHE A 55 -25.72 7.52 2.29
C PHE A 55 -26.22 8.38 3.46
N PHE A 56 -26.11 7.90 4.70
CA PHE A 56 -26.45 8.64 5.92
C PHE A 56 -25.51 9.82 6.23
N THR A 57 -24.36 9.94 5.57
CA THR A 57 -23.42 11.06 5.70
C THR A 57 -23.36 11.94 4.45
N LEU A 58 -24.18 11.65 3.42
CA LEU A 58 -24.36 12.52 2.26
C LEU A 58 -24.93 13.87 2.75
N GLY A 59 -24.14 14.94 2.68
CA GLY A 59 -24.55 16.29 3.07
C GLY A 59 -24.14 16.74 4.47
N ARG A 60 -23.49 15.88 5.29
CA ARG A 60 -22.87 16.36 6.53
C ARG A 60 -21.47 16.92 6.25
N PRO A 61 -21.20 18.21 6.52
CA PRO A 61 -19.86 18.75 6.40
C PRO A 61 -18.94 18.04 7.39
N GLY A 62 -17.91 17.39 6.87
CA GLY A 62 -16.95 16.65 7.67
C GLY A 62 -15.67 16.37 6.89
N PRO A 63 -14.54 16.10 7.56
CA PRO A 63 -13.32 15.70 6.88
C PRO A 63 -13.55 14.43 6.08
N GLN A 64 -13.03 14.38 4.85
CA GLN A 64 -13.10 13.17 4.04
C GLN A 64 -12.37 12.02 4.78
N PRO A 65 -12.92 10.79 4.82
CA PRO A 65 -12.26 9.67 5.47
C PRO A 65 -10.86 9.43 4.94
N GLY A 66 -9.95 8.99 5.81
CA GLY A 66 -8.61 8.53 5.42
C GLY A 66 -8.64 7.24 4.59
N ILE A 67 -7.52 6.95 3.93
CA ILE A 67 -7.32 5.68 3.23
C ILE A 67 -6.83 4.60 4.19
N LYS A 68 -7.04 3.33 3.83
CA LYS A 68 -6.57 2.16 4.58
C LYS A 68 -6.03 1.11 3.63
N PHE A 69 -5.02 0.37 4.07
CA PHE A 69 -4.54 -0.78 3.32
C PHE A 69 -5.68 -1.79 3.11
N LYS A 70 -5.82 -2.25 1.87
CA LYS A 70 -6.85 -3.20 1.46
C LYS A 70 -6.26 -4.58 1.19
N SER A 71 -5.26 -4.63 0.33
CA SER A 71 -4.70 -5.88 -0.18
C SER A 71 -3.35 -5.66 -0.86
N SER A 72 -2.54 -6.71 -0.92
CA SER A 72 -1.33 -6.79 -1.75
C SER A 72 -1.39 -8.05 -2.60
N ASN A 73 -0.88 -8.00 -3.82
CA ASN A 73 -0.72 -9.19 -4.68
C ASN A 73 0.59 -9.95 -4.43
N CYS A 74 1.51 -9.36 -3.67
CA CYS A 74 2.78 -9.96 -3.27
C CYS A 74 2.92 -10.01 -1.75
N SER A 75 3.85 -10.84 -1.27
CA SER A 75 4.25 -10.82 0.13
C SER A 75 4.80 -9.45 0.52
N LEU A 76 4.38 -8.98 1.70
CA LEU A 76 4.84 -7.73 2.30
C LEU A 76 5.97 -7.95 3.32
N SER A 77 6.26 -9.21 3.63
CA SER A 77 7.33 -9.65 4.51
C SER A 77 8.37 -10.44 3.73
N GLU A 78 9.62 -10.39 4.19
CA GLU A 78 10.64 -11.35 3.78
C GLU A 78 10.29 -12.72 4.36
N SER A 79 9.47 -13.50 3.65
CA SER A 79 9.40 -14.93 3.92
C SER A 79 10.71 -15.54 3.41
N ASN A 80 11.50 -16.08 4.34
CA ASN A 80 12.69 -16.89 4.06
C ASN A 80 12.31 -18.23 3.39
N GLU A 81 11.69 -18.19 2.22
CA GLU A 81 11.30 -19.36 1.42
C GLU A 81 12.10 -19.44 0.11
N ASP A 82 13.35 -18.99 0.12
CA ASP A 82 14.27 -19.13 -1.03
C ASP A 82 15.61 -19.80 -0.64
N LEU A 83 15.59 -20.65 0.41
CA LEU A 83 16.72 -21.49 0.83
C LEU A 83 16.43 -23.00 0.78
N THR A 84 15.26 -23.42 0.29
CA THR A 84 14.89 -24.85 0.18
C THR A 84 15.03 -25.44 -1.23
N LEU A 85 15.64 -24.73 -2.18
CA LEU A 85 15.95 -25.27 -3.51
C LEU A 85 17.44 -25.24 -3.87
N SER A 86 18.32 -25.62 -2.94
CA SER A 86 19.72 -25.95 -3.25
C SER A 86 20.21 -27.21 -2.53
N SER A 87 19.33 -28.21 -2.36
CA SER A 87 19.74 -29.57 -2.00
C SER A 87 19.28 -30.56 -3.07
N THR A 88 19.77 -30.37 -4.29
CA THR A 88 19.87 -31.47 -5.26
C THR A 88 21.33 -31.90 -5.36
N LYS A 89 21.58 -33.13 -4.91
CA LYS A 89 22.80 -33.96 -4.96
C LYS A 89 23.53 -33.87 -6.32
N PRO A 90 24.87 -33.89 -6.38
CA PRO A 90 25.63 -35.14 -6.62
C PRO A 90 27.02 -35.14 -5.90
N LEU A 91 27.83 -36.19 -5.78
CA LEU A 91 27.93 -37.54 -6.33
C LEU A 91 28.48 -38.44 -5.20
#